data_AF-A0AA95KIL4-F1
#
_entry.id   AF-A0AA95KIL4-F1
#
_cell.length_a   1.000
_cell.length_b   1.000
_cell.length_c   1.000
_cell.angle_alpha   90.00
_cell.angle_beta   90.00
_cell.angle_gamma   90.00
#
_symmetry.space_group_name_H-M   'P 1'
#
loop_
_entity.id
_entity.type
_entity.pdbx_description
1 polymer ?
#
loop_
_entity_poly.entity_id
_entity_poly.type
_entity_poly.pdbx_seq_one_letter_code
_entity_poly.pdbx_strand_id
1 'polypeptide(L)'
;MVATFTFLIVRSLRRSKQAEPSNNRSNHEAFVNADEFDAMVLETSHKTPVMVDFYAEWCGPCRSLMPLLARFADDYQGAFLLAKVDVDKNAQLTQRFGIRGV
;
A
#
# COMPACT_ATOMS: atom_id res chain seq x y z
N MET A 1 -5.67 -30.88 33.32
CA MET A 1 -5.92 -29.46 33.67
C MET A 1 -4.86 -28.48 33.13
N VAL A 2 -3.91 -28.90 32.28
CA VAL A 2 -2.82 -28.02 31.77
C VAL A 2 -2.96 -27.72 30.27
N ALA A 3 -3.72 -28.53 29.51
CA ALA A 3 -3.88 -28.37 28.05
C ALA A 3 -4.73 -27.16 27.63
N THR A 4 -5.63 -26.66 28.49
CA THR A 4 -6.51 -25.52 28.18
C THR A 4 -5.81 -24.17 28.36
N PHE A 5 -4.83 -24.07 29.25
CA PHE A 5 -4.11 -22.82 29.53
C PHE A 5 -3.15 -22.43 28.39
N THR A 6 -2.45 -23.40 27.80
CA THR A 6 -1.56 -23.16 26.64
C THR A 6 -2.35 -22.75 25.39
N PHE A 7 -3.53 -23.32 25.18
CA PHE A 7 -4.37 -23.01 24.02
C PHE A 7 -4.90 -21.57 24.05
N LEU A 8 -5.17 -21.00 25.24
CA LEU A 8 -5.60 -19.61 25.39
C LEU A 8 -4.45 -18.62 25.13
N ILE A 9 -3.22 -18.93 25.55
CA ILE A 9 -2.05 -18.06 25.33
C ILE A 9 -1.66 -18.03 23.84
N VAL A 10 -1.61 -19.17 23.15
CA VAL A 10 -1.26 -19.22 21.72
C VAL A 10 -2.36 -18.58 20.84
N ARG A 11 -3.64 -18.69 21.23
CA ARG A 11 -4.75 -18.05 20.52
C ARG A 11 -4.80 -16.53 20.72
N SER A 12 -4.33 -16.04 21.86
CA SER A 12 -4.16 -14.61 22.15
C SER A 12 -3.05 -13.98 21.28
N LEU A 13 -1.90 -14.64 21.17
CA LEU A 13 -0.77 -14.14 20.37
C LEU A 13 -0.95 -14.28 18.85
N ARG A 14 -1.85 -15.15 18.37
CA ARG A 14 -2.20 -15.21 16.93
C ARG A 14 -3.19 -14.13 16.50
N ARG A 15 -3.91 -13.49 17.43
CA ARG A 15 -4.98 -12.55 17.09
C ARG A 15 -4.49 -11.11 16.90
N SER A 16 -3.28 -10.78 17.33
CA SER A 16 -2.66 -9.47 17.11
C SER A 16 -2.02 -9.31 15.72
N LYS A 17 -1.95 -10.36 14.89
CA LYS A 17 -1.32 -10.32 13.56
C LYS A 17 -2.24 -10.65 12.39
N GLN A 18 -3.55 -10.77 12.62
CA GLN A 18 -4.48 -10.97 11.51
C GLN A 18 -4.98 -9.62 11.00
N ALA A 19 -4.68 -9.39 9.73
CA ALA A 19 -4.95 -8.20 8.99
C ALA A 19 -6.41 -7.70 9.09
N GLU A 20 -6.59 -6.56 9.74
CA GLU A 20 -7.82 -5.76 9.62
C GLU A 20 -7.83 -5.05 8.26
N PRO A 21 -8.91 -5.13 7.46
CA PRO A 21 -9.03 -4.35 6.24
C PRO A 21 -9.19 -2.90 6.66
N SER A 22 -8.18 -2.08 6.36
CA SER A 22 -8.14 -0.65 6.64
C SER A 22 -9.22 0.07 5.83
N ASN A 23 -10.46 0.05 6.32
CA ASN A 23 -11.48 1.03 5.96
C ASN A 23 -11.26 2.32 6.78
N ASN A 24 -10.01 2.78 6.80
CA ASN A 24 -9.60 4.09 7.27
C ASN A 24 -8.90 4.71 6.08
N ARG A 25 -9.45 5.79 5.52
CA ARG A 25 -8.77 6.56 4.48
C ARG A 25 -7.55 7.18 5.14
N SER A 26 -6.44 6.48 5.05
CA SER A 26 -5.13 6.96 5.46
C SER A 26 -4.84 8.23 4.66
N ASN A 27 -4.59 9.35 5.34
CA ASN A 27 -4.26 10.63 4.69
C ASN A 27 -2.92 10.60 3.94
N HIS A 28 -2.28 9.43 3.85
CA HIS A 28 -0.94 9.19 3.33
C HIS A 28 -0.94 8.22 2.15
N GLU A 29 -2.11 7.88 1.61
CA GLU A 29 -2.24 7.15 0.36
C GLU A 29 -3.05 7.95 -0.67
N ALA A 30 -2.67 7.87 -1.94
CA ALA A 30 -3.38 8.52 -3.03
C ALA A 30 -3.42 7.62 -4.25
N PHE A 31 -4.58 7.54 -4.90
CA PHE A 31 -4.68 6.99 -6.25
C PHE A 31 -4.33 8.09 -7.23
N VAL A 32 -3.36 7.84 -8.09
CA VAL A 32 -2.78 8.85 -8.98
C VAL A 32 -2.96 8.41 -10.43
N ASN A 33 -3.45 9.33 -11.26
CA ASN A 33 -3.53 9.16 -12.71
C ASN A 33 -2.41 9.94 -13.41
N ALA A 34 -2.32 9.77 -14.73
CA ALA A 34 -1.29 10.43 -15.54
C ALA A 34 -1.32 11.97 -15.46
N ASP A 35 -2.51 12.58 -15.41
CA ASP A 35 -2.68 14.04 -15.43
C ASP A 35 -2.21 14.70 -14.12
N GLU A 36 -2.41 14.01 -13.00
CA GLU A 36 -2.08 14.51 -11.66
C GLU A 36 -0.69 14.08 -11.19
N PHE A 37 -0.03 13.16 -11.91
CA PHE A 37 1.22 12.53 -11.46
C PHE A 37 2.32 13.54 -11.16
N ASP A 38 2.57 14.47 -12.07
CA ASP A 38 3.67 15.43 -11.88
C ASP A 38 3.42 16.31 -10.65
N ALA A 39 2.19 16.79 -10.46
CA ALA A 39 1.83 17.63 -9.32
C ALA A 39 1.78 16.87 -7.97
N MET A 40 1.27 15.64 -7.95
CA MET A 40 1.07 14.88 -6.71
C MET A 40 2.28 14.02 -6.32
N VAL A 41 3.11 13.62 -7.29
CA VAL A 41 4.25 12.74 -7.05
C VAL A 41 5.55 13.52 -7.17
N LEU A 42 5.81 14.17 -8.30
CA LEU A 42 7.10 14.84 -8.51
C LEU A 42 7.26 16.07 -7.62
N GLU A 43 6.28 16.98 -7.61
CA GLU A 43 6.37 18.18 -6.78
C GLU A 43 6.38 17.84 -5.28
N THR A 44 5.59 16.85 -4.86
CA THR A 44 5.58 16.37 -3.47
C THR A 44 6.92 15.72 -3.09
N SER A 45 7.58 15.01 -4.01
CA SER A 45 8.87 14.34 -3.78
C SER A 45 9.99 15.29 -3.36
N HIS A 46 9.88 16.58 -3.69
CA HIS A 46 10.84 17.60 -3.24
C HIS A 46 10.78 17.87 -1.73
N LYS A 47 9.69 17.51 -1.07
CA LYS A 47 9.46 17.77 0.37
C LYS A 47 9.31 16.49 1.18
N THR A 48 8.61 15.51 0.64
CA THR A 48 8.28 14.26 1.32
C THR A 48 8.57 13.10 0.38
N PRO A 49 9.29 12.04 0.82
CA PRO A 49 9.48 10.84 0.01
C PRO A 49 8.15 10.30 -0.52
N VAL A 50 8.12 9.94 -1.81
CA VAL A 50 6.94 9.34 -2.43
C VAL A 50 7.28 7.93 -2.89
N MET A 51 6.55 6.94 -2.39
CA MET A 51 6.62 5.56 -2.84
C MET A 51 5.52 5.34 -3.86
N VAL A 52 5.90 5.00 -5.10
CA VAL A 52 4.96 4.72 -6.19
C VAL A 52 4.75 3.22 -6.31
N ASP A 53 3.51 2.77 -6.16
CA ASP A 53 3.07 1.39 -6.36
C ASP A 53 2.32 1.27 -7.68
N PHE A 54 2.98 0.71 -8.69
CA PHE A 54 2.36 0.36 -9.97
C PHE A 54 1.68 -1.01 -9.82
N TYR A 55 0.35 -1.02 -9.90
CA TYR A 55 -0.44 -2.23 -9.66
C TYR A 55 -1.45 -2.49 -10.79
N ALA A 56 -2.02 -3.68 -10.78
CA ALA A 56 -3.17 -4.06 -11.60
C ALA A 56 -4.15 -4.94 -10.82
N GLU A 57 -5.42 -4.95 -11.21
CA GLU A 57 -6.46 -5.78 -10.57
C GLU A 57 -6.20 -7.29 -10.76
N TRP A 58 -5.54 -7.66 -11.85
CA TRP A 58 -5.15 -9.03 -12.14
C TRP A 58 -3.85 -9.46 -11.43
N CYS A 59 -3.14 -8.53 -10.78
CA CYS A 59 -1.90 -8.83 -10.04
C CYS A 59 -2.21 -9.53 -8.71
N GLY A 60 -2.01 -10.86 -8.69
CA GLY A 60 -2.20 -11.70 -7.51
C GLY A 60 -1.35 -11.27 -6.31
N PRO A 61 -0.02 -11.11 -6.45
CA PRO A 61 0.84 -10.66 -5.36
C PRO A 61 0.49 -9.27 -4.81
N CYS A 62 0.10 -8.33 -5.68
CA CYS A 62 -0.25 -6.96 -5.30
C CYS A 62 -1.39 -6.92 -4.27
N ARG A 63 -2.40 -7.78 -4.42
CA ARG A 63 -3.52 -7.86 -3.46
C ARG A 63 -3.09 -8.11 -2.01
N SER A 64 -1.99 -8.84 -1.80
CA SER A 64 -1.45 -9.05 -0.45
C SER A 64 -0.51 -7.94 0.00
N LEU A 65 0.23 -7.33 -0.95
CA LEU A 65 1.22 -6.30 -0.67
C LEU A 65 0.58 -4.93 -0.38
N MET A 66 -0.45 -4.55 -1.14
CA MET A 66 -1.16 -3.26 -1.00
C MET A 66 -1.63 -2.97 0.45
N PRO A 67 -2.33 -3.87 1.16
CA PRO A 67 -2.73 -3.60 2.55
C PRO A 67 -1.56 -3.52 3.52
N LEU A 68 -0.42 -4.13 3.20
CA LEU A 68 0.80 -4.01 4.00
C LEU A 68 1.45 -2.64 3.79
N LEU A 69 1.54 -2.17 2.54
CA LEU A 69 2.05 -0.83 2.22
C LEU A 69 1.17 0.28 2.81
N ALA A 70 -0.15 0.14 2.75
CA ALA A 70 -1.08 1.08 3.37
C ALA A 70 -0.87 1.19 4.89
N ARG A 71 -0.65 0.06 5.57
CA ARG A 71 -0.30 0.05 7.00
C ARG A 71 1.02 0.75 7.28
N PHE A 72 2.04 0.53 6.45
CA PHE A 72 3.29 1.25 6.62
C PHE A 72 3.10 2.76 6.39
N ALA A 73 2.33 3.18 5.40
CA ALA A 73 2.06 4.62 5.21
C ALA A 73 1.39 5.25 6.46
N ASP A 74 0.52 4.50 7.14
CA ASP A 74 -0.09 4.90 8.41
C ASP A 74 0.86 4.87 9.60
N ASP A 75 1.58 3.77 9.81
CA ASP A 75 2.50 3.56 10.92
C ASP A 75 3.61 4.61 10.92
N TYR A 76 4.06 5.01 9.73
CA TYR A 76 5.07 6.05 9.54
C TYR A 76 4.49 7.48 9.54
N GLN A 77 3.18 7.63 9.77
CA GLN A 77 2.51 8.92 9.99
C GLN A 77 2.84 10.00 8.95
N GLY A 78 2.87 9.61 7.67
CA GLY A 78 3.16 10.55 6.59
C GLY A 78 4.64 10.89 6.39
N ALA A 79 5.57 10.12 6.97
CA ALA A 79 6.99 10.21 6.62
C ALA A 79 7.24 9.90 5.13
N PHE A 80 6.30 9.22 4.48
CA PHE A 80 6.23 9.10 3.03
C PHE A 80 4.77 9.12 2.55
N LEU A 81 4.57 9.47 1.29
CA LEU A 81 3.30 9.33 0.58
C LEU A 81 3.31 8.03 -0.23
N LEU A 82 2.25 7.23 -0.14
CA LEU A 82 2.02 6.07 -1.00
C LEU A 82 1.15 6.45 -2.20
N ALA A 83 1.75 6.57 -3.38
CA ALA A 83 1.05 6.86 -4.64
C ALA A 83 0.77 5.57 -5.41
N LYS A 84 -0.51 5.27 -5.66
CA LYS A 84 -0.94 4.03 -6.32
C LYS A 84 -1.36 4.33 -7.74
N VAL A 85 -0.73 3.67 -8.71
CA VAL A 85 -0.95 3.85 -10.14
C VAL A 85 -1.44 2.55 -10.75
N ASP A 86 -2.66 2.59 -11.28
CA ASP A 86 -3.23 1.47 -12.05
C ASP A 86 -2.62 1.47 -13.46
N VAL A 87 -1.86 0.42 -13.78
CA VAL A 87 -1.14 0.32 -15.06
C VAL A 87 -2.08 0.10 -16.25
N ASP A 88 -3.27 -0.47 -16.04
CA ASP A 88 -4.27 -0.70 -17.10
C ASP A 88 -4.94 0.61 -17.50
N LYS A 89 -5.11 1.54 -16.54
CA LYS A 89 -5.72 2.85 -16.78
C LYS A 89 -4.73 3.94 -17.18
N ASN A 90 -3.44 3.76 -16.89
CA ASN A 90 -2.41 4.80 -17.08
C ASN A 90 -1.28 4.36 -18.01
N ALA A 91 -1.61 3.81 -19.18
CA ALA A 91 -0.64 3.24 -20.13
C ALA A 91 0.51 4.20 -20.51
N GLN A 92 0.23 5.50 -20.69
CA GLN A 92 1.24 6.50 -21.01
C GLN A 92 2.27 6.65 -19.88
N LEU A 93 1.80 6.65 -18.63
CA LEU A 93 2.64 6.77 -17.44
C LEU A 93 3.48 5.51 -17.24
N THR A 94 2.85 4.34 -17.37
CA THR A 94 3.50 3.02 -17.38
C THR A 94 4.65 2.97 -18.39
N GLN A 95 4.40 3.46 -19.62
CA GLN A 95 5.42 3.54 -20.66
C GLN A 95 6.53 4.54 -20.33
N ARG A 96 6.20 5.73 -19.82
CA ARG A 96 7.15 6.79 -19.43
C ARG A 96 8.18 6.26 -18.42
N PHE A 97 7.74 5.46 -17.46
CA PHE A 97 8.59 4.86 -16.44
C PHE A 97 9.11 3.46 -16.80
N GLY A 98 8.82 2.97 -18.00
CA GLY A 98 9.33 1.70 -18.51
C GLY A 98 8.87 0.47 -17.72
N ILE A 99 7.69 0.53 -17.10
CA ILE A 99 7.10 -0.60 -16.36
C ILE A 99 6.62 -1.65 -17.37
N ARG A 100 7.16 -2.87 -17.29
CA ARG A 100 6.90 -3.96 -18.25
C ARG A 100 6.09 -5.12 -17.66
N GLY A 101 5.79 -5.06 -16.37
CA GLY A 101 5.08 -6.09 -15.65
C GLY A 101 4.88 -5.69 -14.19
N VAL A 102 3.85 -6.27 -13.59
CA VAL A 102 3.45 -6.10 -12.19
C VAL A 102 3.07 -7.47 -11.61
#